data_AF-A0A3A2I8X9-F1
#
_entry.id   AF-A0A3A2I8X9-F1
#
_cell.length_a   1.000
_cell.length_b   1.000
_cell.length_c   1.000
_cell.angle_alpha   90.00
_cell.angle_beta   90.00
_cell.angle_gamma   90.00
#
_symmetry.space_group_name_H-M   'P 1'
#
loop_
_entity.id
_entity.type
_entity.pdbx_description
1 polymer ?
#
loop_
_entity_poly.entity_id
_entity_poly.type
_entity_poly.pdbx_seq_one_letter_code
_entity_poly.pdbx_strand_id
1 'polypeptide(L)'
;MYDRKTVLNGDKTVLTYSAASKEQVTNYVIGYYSDADGKVSGDIIKPITDSFKFYLEDIPDGGFVTFQAIEFNGREARVNTFSKEFLQDKKLRNVTFALNRDSLNKCFTGGNLVSDKFTNLDYRNAESGGGDYNFVSQTDTFTSANPDMLPTDELEGIQGEPTALFQYEPGSNNKALYQYGIGSWGTDEIALVRADNTSSIYSSSNYTYDSLHIGFVVNGFVYDALELDTTARDYQRPSSTNKETWAYMAFSENQANGWESLLNETISEGWDIDADPSSYLNIDSLPNAKPRVSAQGSAESMIDLDMGLTSSTEGFTRVAYFAASSDYKITHRIFTKSDSDAVVVPELHYYNFPTSVINGLKVSASNNFNRTAVVLREDSDLDSKMFMSFFSNGAASEPELDADLDGIITTEKEGLENEVALRTSNSLVVSRFN
;
A
#
# COMPACT_ATOMS: atom_id res chain seq x y z
N MET A 1 -1.93 1.36 4.57
CA MET A 1 -1.34 1.75 5.87
C MET A 1 -0.50 0.60 6.36
N TYR A 2 0.76 0.84 6.77
CA TYR A 2 1.63 -0.21 7.30
C TYR A 2 1.13 -0.57 8.70
N ASP A 3 0.45 -1.70 8.86
CA ASP A 3 0.16 -2.20 10.20
C ASP A 3 1.44 -2.81 10.78
N ARG A 4 2.04 -2.08 11.72
CA ARG A 4 3.29 -2.42 12.38
C ARG A 4 3.23 -3.76 13.12
N LYS A 5 2.03 -4.30 13.41
CA LYS A 5 1.83 -5.43 14.33
C LYS A 5 0.68 -6.33 13.88
N THR A 6 0.95 -7.60 13.64
CA THR A 6 -0.12 -8.60 13.51
C THR A 6 -0.69 -8.95 14.88
N VAL A 7 -2.02 -8.92 15.03
CA VAL A 7 -2.68 -9.37 16.26
C VAL A 7 -2.87 -10.88 16.21
N LEU A 8 -2.18 -11.61 17.09
CA LEU A 8 -2.40 -13.05 17.28
C LEU A 8 -2.81 -13.28 18.74
N ASN A 9 -4.00 -13.85 18.97
CA ASN A 9 -4.54 -14.08 20.32
C ASN A 9 -4.63 -12.84 21.23
N GLY A 10 -4.73 -11.63 20.65
CA GLY A 10 -4.79 -10.36 21.39
C GLY A 10 -3.43 -9.72 21.68
N ASP A 11 -2.32 -10.42 21.40
CA ASP A 11 -0.97 -9.89 21.54
C ASP A 11 -0.45 -9.35 20.21
N LYS A 12 0.21 -8.19 20.29
CA LYS A 12 0.90 -7.53 19.18
C LYS A 12 2.18 -8.33 18.86
N THR A 13 2.22 -8.98 17.70
CA THR A 13 3.35 -9.80 17.23
C THR A 13 4.00 -9.22 15.98
N VAL A 14 5.29 -9.51 15.77
CA VAL A 14 6.05 -9.11 14.58
C VAL A 14 6.13 -10.31 13.63
N LEU A 15 5.90 -10.08 12.33
CA LEU A 15 6.09 -11.11 11.31
C LEU A 15 7.57 -11.46 11.19
N THR A 16 7.88 -12.73 11.40
CA THR A 16 9.25 -13.26 11.34
C THR A 16 9.38 -14.20 10.14
N TYR A 17 10.37 -13.93 9.30
CA TYR A 17 10.66 -14.72 8.10
C TYR A 17 11.93 -15.53 8.31
N SER A 18 11.96 -16.76 7.79
CA SER A 18 13.18 -17.56 7.72
C SER A 18 13.66 -17.63 6.27
N ALA A 19 14.98 -17.72 6.09
CA ALA A 19 15.55 -17.90 4.77
C ALA A 19 15.11 -19.28 4.22
N ALA A 20 14.55 -19.29 3.01
CA ALA A 20 14.30 -20.55 2.31
C ALA A 20 15.64 -21.27 2.06
N SER A 21 15.68 -22.57 2.32
CA SER A 21 16.83 -23.38 1.97
C SER A 21 17.00 -23.48 0.46
N LYS A 22 18.24 -23.69 0.01
CA LYS A 22 18.54 -23.93 -1.41
C LYS A 22 17.63 -24.99 -2.02
N GLU A 23 17.44 -26.13 -1.34
CA GLU A 23 16.61 -27.23 -1.86
C GLU A 23 15.15 -26.83 -2.05
N GLN A 24 14.60 -26.02 -1.14
CA GLN A 24 13.24 -25.49 -1.28
C GLN A 24 13.14 -24.61 -2.52
N VAL A 25 14.10 -23.70 -2.73
CA VAL A 25 14.09 -22.81 -3.90
C VAL A 25 14.30 -23.59 -5.20
N THR A 26 15.29 -24.49 -5.27
CA THR A 26 15.64 -25.19 -6.53
C THR A 26 14.62 -26.25 -6.96
N ASN A 27 13.85 -26.81 -6.03
CA ASN A 27 12.89 -27.87 -6.34
C ASN A 27 11.45 -27.37 -6.55
N TYR A 28 11.10 -26.24 -5.94
CA TYR A 28 9.71 -25.78 -5.88
C TYR A 28 9.46 -24.44 -6.57
N VAL A 29 10.50 -23.72 -7.00
CA VAL A 29 10.36 -22.47 -7.74
C VAL A 29 10.83 -22.65 -9.17
N ILE A 30 9.99 -22.22 -10.11
CA ILE A 30 10.34 -22.08 -11.51
C ILE A 30 9.98 -20.68 -11.99
N GLY A 31 10.61 -20.24 -13.07
CA GLY A 31 10.17 -19.08 -13.81
C GLY A 31 10.32 -19.27 -15.30
N TYR A 32 9.68 -18.42 -16.07
CA TYR A 32 9.70 -18.46 -17.52
C TYR A 32 9.25 -17.11 -18.07
N TYR A 33 9.64 -16.84 -19.30
CA TYR A 33 9.17 -15.67 -20.03
C TYR A 33 7.94 -16.03 -20.84
N SER A 34 7.09 -15.04 -21.09
CA SER A 34 5.99 -15.14 -22.04
C SER A 34 6.01 -13.95 -23.00
N ASP A 35 5.52 -14.16 -24.22
CA ASP A 35 5.34 -13.08 -25.19
C ASP A 35 4.13 -12.18 -24.86
N ALA A 36 3.86 -11.19 -25.72
CA ALA A 36 2.74 -10.26 -25.54
C ALA A 36 1.35 -10.92 -25.62
N ASP A 37 1.26 -12.14 -26.16
CA ASP A 37 0.02 -12.94 -26.16
C ASP A 37 -0.10 -13.81 -24.90
N GLY A 38 0.90 -13.79 -24.02
CA GLY A 38 0.97 -14.64 -22.83
C GLY A 38 1.43 -16.07 -23.13
N LYS A 39 1.99 -16.37 -24.31
CA LYS A 39 2.52 -17.70 -24.62
C LYS A 39 3.94 -17.84 -24.09
N VAL A 40 4.23 -18.99 -23.49
CA VAL A 40 5.57 -19.29 -22.96
C VAL A 40 6.62 -19.16 -24.09
N SER A 41 7.67 -18.39 -23.82
CA SER A 41 8.79 -18.16 -24.71
C SER A 41 10.09 -18.60 -24.06
N GLY A 42 10.81 -19.50 -24.74
CA GLY A 42 12.10 -20.02 -24.28
C GLY A 42 11.99 -21.15 -23.24
N ASP A 43 13.11 -21.42 -22.57
CA ASP A 43 13.23 -22.49 -21.59
C ASP A 43 12.81 -22.04 -20.18
N ILE A 44 12.38 -23.01 -19.36
CA ILE A 44 12.10 -22.79 -17.94
C ILE A 44 13.40 -22.39 -17.22
N ILE A 45 13.35 -21.26 -16.54
CA ILE A 45 14.38 -20.75 -15.64
C ILE A 45 14.24 -21.50 -14.31
N LYS A 46 15.28 -22.25 -13.94
CA LYS A 46 15.38 -22.91 -12.64
C LYS A 46 16.44 -22.23 -11.79
N PRO A 47 16.14 -21.87 -10.53
CA PRO A 47 17.17 -21.47 -9.59
C PRO A 47 18.25 -22.54 -9.47
N ILE A 48 19.51 -22.11 -9.40
CA ILE A 48 20.66 -22.97 -9.10
C ILE A 48 21.24 -22.72 -7.70
N THR A 49 20.77 -21.65 -7.07
CA THR A 49 21.06 -21.23 -5.69
C THR A 49 19.74 -21.00 -4.95
N ASP A 50 19.84 -20.46 -3.74
CA ASP A 50 18.73 -19.92 -2.95
C ASP A 50 18.15 -18.60 -3.52
N SER A 51 18.58 -18.17 -4.72
CA SER A 51 18.08 -16.97 -5.39
C SER A 51 17.58 -17.31 -6.79
N PHE A 52 16.40 -16.81 -7.14
CA PHE A 52 15.92 -16.77 -8.51
C PHE A 52 16.50 -15.54 -9.23
N LYS A 53 16.96 -15.68 -10.47
CA LYS A 53 17.50 -14.58 -11.29
C LYS A 53 16.95 -14.65 -12.70
N PHE A 54 16.63 -13.49 -13.26
CA PHE A 54 16.23 -13.30 -14.65
C PHE A 54 16.83 -11.99 -15.16
N TYR A 55 16.71 -11.76 -16.46
CA TYR A 55 17.20 -10.54 -17.11
C TYR A 55 16.01 -9.81 -17.75
N LEU A 56 15.91 -8.51 -17.49
CA LEU A 56 14.83 -7.68 -18.01
C LEU A 56 14.85 -7.64 -19.55
N GLU A 57 16.05 -7.66 -20.13
CA GLU A 57 16.29 -7.64 -21.57
C GLU A 57 15.83 -8.92 -22.28
N ASP A 58 15.78 -10.05 -21.57
CA ASP A 58 15.35 -11.34 -22.11
C ASP A 58 13.81 -11.47 -22.15
N ILE A 59 13.08 -10.61 -21.43
CA ILE A 59 11.62 -10.57 -21.50
C ILE A 59 11.24 -10.04 -22.90
N PRO A 60 10.41 -10.77 -23.67
CA PRO A 60 9.90 -10.28 -24.96
C PRO A 60 9.22 -8.91 -24.83
N ASP A 61 9.21 -8.11 -25.90
CA ASP A 61 8.52 -6.83 -25.90
C ASP A 61 7.01 -7.01 -25.72
N GLY A 62 6.40 -6.24 -24.82
CA GLY A 62 5.01 -6.43 -24.36
C GLY A 62 4.79 -7.73 -23.57
N GLY A 63 5.85 -8.50 -23.31
CA GLY A 63 5.81 -9.79 -22.66
C GLY A 63 5.96 -9.73 -21.14
N PHE A 64 6.08 -10.90 -20.55
CA PHE A 64 6.01 -11.09 -19.11
C PHE A 64 7.12 -12.01 -18.60
N VAL A 65 7.44 -11.86 -17.32
CA VAL A 65 8.14 -12.90 -16.54
C VAL A 65 7.21 -13.42 -15.46
N THR A 66 7.13 -14.74 -15.35
CA THR A 66 6.29 -15.42 -14.36
C THR A 66 7.16 -16.23 -13.42
N PHE A 67 6.91 -16.12 -12.11
CA PHE A 67 7.47 -16.98 -11.07
C PHE A 67 6.35 -17.82 -10.49
N GLN A 68 6.57 -19.13 -10.42
CA GLN A 68 5.62 -20.08 -9.87
C GLN A 68 6.30 -20.88 -8.76
N ALA A 69 5.78 -20.70 -7.54
CA ALA A 69 6.16 -21.46 -6.37
C ALA A 69 5.11 -22.56 -6.13
N ILE A 70 5.55 -23.81 -6.09
CA ILE A 70 4.70 -24.98 -5.82
C ILE A 70 4.82 -25.33 -4.34
N GLU A 71 3.69 -25.46 -3.67
CA GLU A 71 3.65 -25.87 -2.26
C GLU A 71 4.19 -27.30 -2.06
N PHE A 72 4.71 -27.60 -0.87
CA PHE A 72 5.32 -28.92 -0.59
C PHE A 72 4.39 -30.11 -0.83
N ASN A 73 3.08 -29.89 -0.73
CA ASN A 73 2.05 -30.91 -0.99
C ASN A 73 1.86 -31.22 -2.49
N GLY A 74 2.44 -30.42 -3.39
CA GLY A 74 2.33 -30.55 -4.85
C GLY A 74 0.93 -30.28 -5.41
N ARG A 75 0.02 -29.71 -4.62
CA ARG A 75 -1.40 -29.48 -4.99
C ARG A 75 -1.73 -28.02 -5.18
N GLU A 76 -0.90 -27.13 -4.66
CA GLU A 76 -1.14 -25.70 -4.69
C GLU A 76 0.04 -25.00 -5.37
N ALA A 77 -0.27 -24.00 -6.18
CA ALA A 77 0.73 -23.14 -6.79
C ALA A 77 0.38 -21.67 -6.56
N ARG A 78 1.38 -20.90 -6.13
CA ARG A 78 1.31 -19.45 -6.04
C ARG A 78 2.15 -18.87 -7.17
N VAL A 79 1.52 -17.98 -7.94
CA VAL A 79 2.10 -17.44 -9.15
C VAL A 79 2.12 -15.93 -9.07
N ASN A 80 3.28 -15.34 -9.40
CA ASN A 80 3.45 -13.92 -9.59
C ASN A 80 3.95 -13.66 -11.00
N THR A 81 3.27 -12.81 -11.74
CA THR A 81 3.59 -12.41 -13.10
C THR A 81 3.84 -10.91 -13.13
N PHE A 82 4.87 -10.50 -13.86
CA PHE A 82 5.23 -9.11 -14.05
C PHE A 82 5.34 -8.81 -15.53
N SER A 83 4.67 -7.76 -16.01
CA SER A 83 4.94 -7.26 -17.36
C SER A 83 6.34 -6.65 -17.42
N LYS A 84 6.93 -6.66 -18.61
CA LYS A 84 8.24 -6.01 -18.84
C LYS A 84 8.18 -4.54 -18.45
N GLU A 85 7.11 -3.85 -18.82
CA GLU A 85 6.86 -2.42 -18.58
C GLU A 85 6.80 -2.11 -17.08
N PHE A 86 6.16 -2.97 -16.29
CA PHE A 86 6.10 -2.82 -14.83
C PHE A 86 7.50 -2.86 -14.19
N LEU A 87 8.42 -3.68 -14.71
CA LEU A 87 9.77 -3.84 -14.19
C LEU A 87 10.77 -2.77 -14.67
N GLN A 88 10.38 -1.89 -15.61
CA GLN A 88 11.28 -0.92 -16.23
C GLN A 88 11.74 0.22 -15.30
N ASP A 89 11.01 0.48 -14.21
CA ASP A 89 11.42 1.46 -13.19
C ASP A 89 12.67 1.01 -12.39
N LYS A 90 13.05 -0.28 -12.51
CA LYS A 90 14.21 -0.94 -11.89
C LYS A 90 14.19 -0.95 -10.37
N LYS A 91 13.07 -0.62 -9.72
CA LYS A 91 12.95 -0.60 -8.25
C LYS A 91 12.85 -2.00 -7.64
N LEU A 92 12.49 -2.98 -8.47
CA LEU A 92 12.43 -4.40 -8.13
C LEU A 92 13.71 -5.19 -8.46
N ARG A 93 14.85 -4.52 -8.72
CA ARG A 93 16.09 -5.20 -9.14
C ARG A 93 16.62 -6.22 -8.13
N ASN A 94 16.46 -5.95 -6.84
CA ASN A 94 16.81 -6.88 -5.75
C ASN A 94 15.68 -6.84 -4.71
N VAL A 95 14.81 -7.84 -4.74
CA VAL A 95 13.71 -7.98 -3.79
C VAL A 95 13.65 -9.40 -3.26
N THR A 96 13.15 -9.52 -2.02
CA THR A 96 12.93 -10.81 -1.38
C THR A 96 11.43 -11.07 -1.35
N PHE A 97 11.02 -12.20 -1.92
CA PHE A 97 9.65 -12.71 -1.78
C PHE A 97 9.60 -13.73 -0.66
N ALA A 98 8.51 -13.73 0.11
CA ALA A 98 8.19 -14.89 0.90
C ALA A 98 7.81 -16.05 -0.04
N LEU A 99 8.24 -17.28 0.29
CA LEU A 99 7.92 -18.48 -0.49
C LEU A 99 6.98 -19.43 0.25
N ASN A 100 6.95 -19.30 1.58
CA ASN A 100 6.11 -20.05 2.52
C ASN A 100 6.06 -19.28 3.85
N ARG A 101 4.98 -19.48 4.63
CA ARG A 101 4.90 -19.03 6.01
C ARG A 101 5.06 -20.18 6.98
N ASP A 102 6.26 -20.31 7.54
CA ASP A 102 6.46 -21.00 8.80
C ASP A 102 6.73 -19.96 9.90
N SER A 103 5.93 -19.98 10.97
CA SER A 103 6.15 -19.11 12.13
C SER A 103 7.41 -19.55 12.87
N LEU A 104 8.49 -18.78 12.73
CA LEU A 104 9.77 -19.05 13.40
C LEU A 104 10.34 -17.79 14.03
N ASN A 105 10.88 -17.86 15.24
CA ASN A 105 11.32 -16.71 16.05
C ASN A 105 12.62 -16.02 15.57
N LYS A 106 12.85 -15.86 14.26
CA LYS A 106 14.01 -15.12 13.72
C LYS A 106 13.58 -14.22 12.58
N CYS A 107 13.96 -12.94 12.63
CA CYS A 107 13.73 -11.96 11.57
C CYS A 107 14.79 -12.09 10.47
N PHE A 108 14.36 -12.13 9.20
CA PHE A 108 15.26 -12.25 8.03
C PHE A 108 15.81 -10.90 7.53
N THR A 109 15.12 -9.78 7.79
CA THR A 109 15.47 -8.49 7.21
C THR A 109 15.98 -7.49 8.27
N GLY A 110 16.90 -6.61 7.85
CA GLY A 110 17.69 -5.74 8.72
C GLY A 110 16.96 -4.50 9.24
N GLY A 111 17.60 -3.82 10.20
CA GLY A 111 17.27 -2.46 10.64
C GLY A 111 15.84 -2.27 11.16
N ASN A 112 15.42 -3.05 12.16
CA ASN A 112 14.21 -2.71 12.92
C ASN A 112 14.32 -1.29 13.48
N LEU A 113 13.19 -0.61 13.60
CA LEU A 113 13.15 0.72 14.19
C LEU A 113 13.53 0.60 15.67
N VAL A 114 14.44 1.44 16.14
CA VAL A 114 14.84 1.46 17.55
C VAL A 114 13.83 2.30 18.31
N SER A 115 13.20 1.72 19.33
CA SER A 115 12.33 2.48 20.24
C SER A 115 13.13 3.43 21.11
N ASP A 116 12.56 4.59 21.42
CA ASP A 116 13.15 5.56 22.32
C ASP A 116 12.12 6.19 23.27
N LYS A 117 12.65 6.58 24.43
CA LYS A 117 12.08 7.29 25.58
C LYS A 117 11.91 8.78 25.42
N PHE A 118 10.72 9.30 25.16
CA PHE A 118 10.51 10.74 25.07
C PHE A 118 10.00 11.31 26.39
N THR A 119 10.76 12.25 26.97
CA THR A 119 10.49 12.86 28.28
C THR A 119 10.87 14.34 28.27
N ASN A 120 10.40 15.11 29.27
CA ASN A 120 10.77 16.52 29.47
C ASN A 120 10.55 17.41 28.23
N LEU A 121 9.47 17.17 27.48
CA LEU A 121 9.08 18.01 26.35
C LEU A 121 8.38 19.28 26.86
N ASP A 122 8.78 20.44 26.35
CA ASP A 122 8.25 21.74 26.78
C ASP A 122 7.83 22.57 25.56
N TYR A 123 6.52 22.84 25.46
CA TYR A 123 5.94 23.63 24.38
C TYR A 123 5.36 24.94 24.90
N ARG A 124 5.57 26.02 24.13
CA ARG A 124 4.96 27.33 24.40
C ARG A 124 3.71 27.51 23.58
N ASN A 125 2.61 27.79 24.27
CA ASN A 125 1.38 28.23 23.63
C ASN A 125 1.58 29.42 22.68
N ALA A 126 1.02 29.31 21.47
CA ALA A 126 0.81 30.46 20.60
C ALA A 126 -0.20 31.41 21.25
N GLU A 127 -1.27 30.82 21.79
CA GLU A 127 -2.32 31.48 22.55
C GLU A 127 -2.93 30.51 23.59
N SER A 128 -3.50 31.05 24.66
CA SER A 128 -4.17 30.23 25.67
C SER A 128 -5.52 29.71 25.14
N GLY A 129 -5.56 28.45 24.67
CA GLY A 129 -6.75 27.85 24.06
C GLY A 129 -7.71 27.11 24.99
N GLY A 130 -7.22 26.61 26.13
CA GLY A 130 -7.95 25.59 26.90
C GLY A 130 -8.03 24.25 26.15
N GLY A 131 -8.46 23.18 26.83
CA GLY A 131 -8.45 21.82 26.27
C GLY A 131 -7.12 21.09 26.47
N ASP A 132 -7.12 19.79 26.16
CA ASP A 132 -5.97 18.91 26.39
C ASP A 132 -4.97 18.94 25.24
N TYR A 133 -3.70 18.76 25.58
CA TYR A 133 -2.56 18.67 24.67
C TYR A 133 -2.25 17.20 24.40
N ASN A 134 -2.16 16.83 23.14
CA ASN A 134 -1.93 15.47 22.67
C ASN A 134 -0.54 15.39 22.05
N PHE A 135 0.40 14.82 22.80
CA PHE A 135 1.74 14.51 22.33
C PHE A 135 1.67 13.21 21.55
N VAL A 136 2.09 13.23 20.29
CA VAL A 136 1.94 12.11 19.35
C VAL A 136 3.30 11.73 18.80
N SER A 137 3.57 10.42 18.82
CA SER A 137 4.63 9.77 18.06
C SER A 137 4.02 8.78 17.06
N GLN A 138 4.84 8.12 16.24
CA GLN A 138 4.41 7.02 15.35
C GLN A 138 3.85 5.82 16.14
N THR A 139 4.02 5.79 17.46
CA THR A 139 3.90 4.54 18.24
C THR A 139 3.05 4.68 19.48
N ASP A 140 2.85 5.91 19.94
CA ASP A 140 2.20 6.23 21.19
C ASP A 140 1.58 7.62 21.17
N THR A 141 0.63 7.83 22.08
CA THR A 141 0.00 9.13 22.33
C THR A 141 -0.09 9.38 23.82
N PHE A 142 0.39 10.54 24.27
CA PHE A 142 0.28 11.00 25.64
C PHE A 142 -0.58 12.26 25.69
N THR A 143 -1.59 12.30 26.56
CA THR A 143 -2.50 13.44 26.71
C THR A 143 -2.30 14.11 28.06
N SER A 144 -2.15 15.43 28.07
CA SER A 144 -1.95 16.25 29.28
C SER A 144 -2.81 17.51 29.23
N ALA A 145 -3.20 18.03 30.39
CA ALA A 145 -3.83 19.34 30.50
C ALA A 145 -2.81 20.50 30.36
N ASN A 146 -1.51 20.20 30.31
CA ASN A 146 -0.43 21.18 30.19
C ASN A 146 0.37 20.95 28.90
N PRO A 147 0.96 22.02 28.33
CA PRO A 147 1.79 21.93 27.13
C PRO A 147 3.19 21.36 27.40
N ASP A 148 3.54 21.13 28.67
CA ASP A 148 4.76 20.48 29.12
C ASP A 148 4.53 19.05 29.64
N MET A 149 5.52 18.19 29.40
CA MET A 149 5.65 16.86 30.00
C MET A 149 6.54 16.95 31.23
N LEU A 150 6.07 16.40 32.35
CA LEU A 150 6.87 16.26 33.55
C LEU A 150 8.03 15.27 33.31
N PRO A 151 9.09 15.30 34.14
CA PRO A 151 10.20 14.34 34.03
C PRO A 151 9.80 12.87 34.23
N THR A 152 8.62 12.63 34.82
CA THR A 152 8.05 11.29 35.03
C THR A 152 7.10 10.87 33.90
N ASP A 153 6.72 11.80 33.04
CA ASP A 153 5.87 11.50 31.90
C ASP A 153 6.75 10.94 30.78
N GLU A 154 6.27 9.89 30.14
CA GLU A 154 6.97 9.18 29.08
C GLU A 154 6.04 9.04 27.87
N LEU A 155 6.57 9.28 26.68
CA LEU A 155 5.95 8.97 25.41
C LEU A 155 6.90 8.03 24.66
N GLU A 156 6.42 6.86 24.24
CA GLU A 156 7.25 5.94 23.48
C GLU A 156 7.28 6.36 22.01
N GLY A 157 8.44 6.32 21.35
CA GLY A 157 8.51 6.57 19.91
C GLY A 157 9.71 5.94 19.23
N ILE A 158 10.07 6.42 18.05
CA ILE A 158 11.20 5.92 17.27
C ILE A 158 12.41 6.83 17.46
N GLN A 159 13.60 6.24 17.64
CA GLN A 159 14.83 6.99 17.75
C GLN A 159 15.03 7.94 16.54
N GLY A 160 15.19 9.25 16.82
CA GLY A 160 15.36 10.30 15.81
C GLY A 160 14.05 10.88 15.24
N GLU A 161 12.90 10.35 15.66
CA GLU A 161 11.58 10.89 15.37
C GLU A 161 11.38 12.26 16.05
N PRO A 162 10.79 13.28 15.41
CA PRO A 162 10.30 14.44 16.15
C PRO A 162 9.07 14.09 17.00
N THR A 163 8.66 14.94 17.93
CA THR A 163 7.34 14.81 18.56
C THR A 163 6.40 15.86 18.00
N ALA A 164 5.17 15.47 17.71
CA ALA A 164 4.10 16.41 17.40
C ALA A 164 3.26 16.68 18.66
N LEU A 165 2.91 17.94 18.90
CA LEU A 165 1.90 18.31 19.89
C LEU A 165 0.69 18.88 19.17
N PHE A 166 -0.50 18.36 19.48
CA PHE A 166 -1.76 18.85 18.96
C PHE A 166 -2.67 19.29 20.09
N GLN A 167 -3.21 20.50 19.99
CA GLN A 167 -4.35 20.94 20.79
C GLN A 167 -5.53 21.21 19.87
N TYR A 168 -6.66 20.61 20.22
CA TYR A 168 -7.91 20.73 19.47
C TYR A 168 -8.85 21.73 20.13
N GLU A 169 -9.79 22.27 19.36
CA GLU A 169 -10.88 23.07 19.91
C GLU A 169 -11.68 22.24 20.93
N PRO A 170 -12.11 22.81 22.08
CA PRO A 170 -12.82 22.09 23.11
C PRO A 170 -14.06 21.33 22.57
N GLY A 171 -14.08 20.01 22.79
CA GLY A 171 -15.19 19.13 22.38
C GLY A 171 -15.19 18.71 20.90
N SER A 172 -14.17 19.09 20.13
CA SER A 172 -14.07 18.69 18.71
C SER A 172 -13.46 17.30 18.50
N ASN A 173 -12.72 16.75 19.47
CA ASN A 173 -12.08 15.43 19.42
C ASN A 173 -11.39 15.16 18.07
N ASN A 174 -10.27 15.82 17.76
CA ASN A 174 -9.51 15.75 16.49
C ASN A 174 -10.18 16.34 15.22
N LYS A 175 -11.37 16.94 15.32
CA LYS A 175 -12.05 17.54 14.16
C LYS A 175 -11.73 19.01 13.90
N ALA A 176 -11.13 19.71 14.86
CA ALA A 176 -10.83 21.12 14.75
C ALA A 176 -9.53 21.45 15.49
N LEU A 177 -8.49 21.83 14.74
CA LEU A 177 -7.16 22.10 15.27
C LEU A 177 -7.12 23.53 15.81
N TYR A 178 -6.74 23.69 17.08
CA TYR A 178 -6.55 25.01 17.68
C TYR A 178 -5.10 25.49 17.51
N GLN A 179 -4.13 24.63 17.81
CA GLN A 179 -2.71 24.87 17.57
C GLN A 179 -1.92 23.55 17.51
N TYR A 180 -0.74 23.59 16.90
CA TYR A 180 0.17 22.44 16.85
C TYR A 180 1.64 22.88 16.98
N GLY A 181 2.52 21.93 17.26
CA GLY A 181 3.97 22.15 17.22
C GLY A 181 4.74 20.88 16.92
N ILE A 182 5.97 21.06 16.43
CA ILE A 182 6.87 19.96 16.08
C ILE A 182 8.20 20.20 16.79
N GLY A 183 8.57 19.28 17.68
CA GLY A 183 9.75 19.36 18.52
C GLY A 183 10.86 18.39 18.13
N SER A 184 12.11 18.86 18.11
CA SER A 184 13.31 18.01 18.10
C SER A 184 13.90 17.87 19.51
N TRP A 185 14.51 16.72 19.81
CA TRP A 185 15.05 16.38 21.14
C TRP A 185 16.02 17.42 21.73
N GLY A 186 15.71 17.90 22.93
CA GLY A 186 16.74 18.22 23.93
C GLY A 186 17.32 19.63 23.99
N THR A 187 16.81 20.65 23.28
CA THR A 187 17.11 22.06 23.63
C THR A 187 16.02 23.00 23.12
N ASP A 188 15.57 23.86 24.05
CA ASP A 188 14.67 25.01 23.89
C ASP A 188 13.16 24.75 23.84
N GLU A 189 12.41 25.70 24.38
CA GLU A 189 10.94 25.78 24.42
C GLU A 189 10.38 25.83 22.98
N ILE A 190 9.56 24.85 22.59
CA ILE A 190 9.04 24.73 21.21
C ILE A 190 7.78 25.59 21.07
N ALA A 191 7.83 26.60 20.20
CA ALA A 191 6.68 27.46 19.96
C ALA A 191 5.59 26.72 19.17
N LEU A 192 4.37 26.69 19.72
CA LEU A 192 3.19 26.25 18.99
C LEU A 192 2.79 27.30 17.93
N VAL A 193 2.11 26.82 16.90
CA VAL A 193 1.56 27.60 15.80
C VAL A 193 0.05 27.48 15.85
N ARG A 194 -0.63 28.62 15.89
CA ARG A 194 -2.10 28.69 15.90
C ARG A 194 -2.67 28.30 14.55
N ALA A 195 -3.77 27.56 14.58
CA ALA A 195 -4.62 27.28 13.43
C ALA A 195 -5.82 28.24 13.40
N ASP A 196 -5.54 29.49 13.03
CA ASP A 196 -6.50 30.61 13.02
C ASP A 196 -7.05 30.95 11.64
N ASN A 197 -6.65 30.21 10.61
CA ASN A 197 -7.18 30.34 9.26
C ASN A 197 -8.14 29.20 8.96
N THR A 198 -9.16 29.51 8.15
CA THR A 198 -10.11 28.53 7.63
C THR A 198 -9.87 28.36 6.14
N SER A 199 -9.78 27.11 5.69
CA SER A 199 -9.66 26.74 4.28
C SER A 199 -10.82 25.85 3.85
N SER A 200 -11.11 25.84 2.56
CA SER A 200 -12.26 25.12 2.03
C SER A 200 -11.91 23.68 1.69
N ILE A 201 -12.90 22.81 1.88
CA ILE A 201 -12.91 21.45 1.35
C ILE A 201 -14.03 21.41 0.33
N TYR A 202 -13.72 20.93 -0.87
CA TYR A 202 -14.70 20.79 -1.93
C TYR A 202 -14.52 19.49 -2.68
N SER A 203 -15.53 19.19 -3.51
CA SER A 203 -15.56 18.05 -4.42
C SER A 203 -16.24 18.52 -5.69
N SER A 204 -15.51 18.54 -6.81
CA SER A 204 -15.98 19.14 -8.07
C SER A 204 -17.10 18.34 -8.76
N SER A 205 -17.11 17.02 -8.56
CA SER A 205 -18.02 16.04 -9.15
C SER A 205 -19.15 15.62 -8.19
N ASN A 206 -19.13 16.10 -6.94
CA ASN A 206 -19.91 15.58 -5.80
C ASN A 206 -19.53 14.16 -5.38
N TYR A 207 -18.32 13.69 -5.72
CA TYR A 207 -17.75 12.51 -5.11
C TYR A 207 -17.79 12.62 -3.58
N THR A 208 -18.20 11.53 -2.94
CA THR A 208 -18.27 11.40 -1.49
C THR A 208 -17.25 10.36 -1.02
N TYR A 209 -16.45 10.72 -0.03
CA TYR A 209 -15.57 9.84 0.73
C TYR A 209 -16.23 9.48 2.07
N ASP A 210 -15.63 8.62 2.90
CA ASP A 210 -16.09 8.27 4.25
C ASP A 210 -15.34 9.04 5.34
N SER A 211 -14.03 9.21 5.17
CA SER A 211 -13.17 10.03 6.04
C SER A 211 -12.15 10.83 5.24
N LEU A 212 -11.80 12.01 5.76
CA LEU A 212 -10.72 12.85 5.26
C LEU A 212 -9.71 13.06 6.38
N HIS A 213 -8.53 12.48 6.22
CA HIS A 213 -7.43 12.63 7.15
C HIS A 213 -6.51 13.74 6.65
N ILE A 214 -6.26 14.76 7.48
CA ILE A 214 -5.34 15.86 7.15
C ILE A 214 -4.18 15.80 8.14
N GLY A 215 -2.97 15.89 7.63
CA GLY A 215 -1.77 15.76 8.43
C GLY A 215 -0.54 16.29 7.73
N PHE A 216 0.62 15.95 8.27
CA PHE A 216 1.88 16.38 7.69
C PHE A 216 2.97 15.32 7.79
N VAL A 217 3.96 15.49 6.92
CA VAL A 217 5.21 14.74 6.91
C VAL A 217 6.35 15.66 7.31
N VAL A 218 7.18 15.21 8.25
CA VAL A 218 8.40 15.89 8.68
C VAL A 218 9.49 14.88 9.00
N ASN A 219 10.70 15.09 8.49
CA ASN A 219 11.87 14.24 8.73
C ASN A 219 11.66 12.73 8.48
N GLY A 220 10.75 12.35 7.57
CA GLY A 220 10.45 10.94 7.28
C GLY A 220 9.47 10.28 8.26
N PHE A 221 8.63 11.08 8.94
CA PHE A 221 7.58 10.62 9.85
C PHE A 221 6.25 11.31 9.51
N VAL A 222 5.14 10.62 9.75
CA VAL A 222 3.78 11.06 9.39
C VAL A 222 2.98 11.35 10.65
N TYR A 223 2.22 12.45 10.66
CA TYR A 223 1.33 12.80 11.77
C TYR A 223 -0.04 13.18 11.25
N ASP A 224 -1.07 12.45 11.70
CA ASP A 224 -2.47 12.77 11.47
C ASP A 224 -2.91 13.86 12.45
N ALA A 225 -3.23 15.04 11.92
CA ALA A 225 -3.64 16.19 12.70
C ALA A 225 -5.17 16.28 12.81
N LEU A 226 -5.90 15.94 11.74
CA LEU A 226 -7.35 16.02 11.70
C LEU A 226 -7.95 14.77 11.04
N GLU A 227 -9.12 14.37 11.53
CA GLU A 227 -9.97 13.36 10.92
C GLU A 227 -11.38 13.95 10.76
N LEU A 228 -11.73 14.27 9.52
CA LEU A 228 -12.97 14.96 9.18
C LEU A 228 -13.94 13.99 8.52
N ASP A 229 -15.22 14.15 8.83
CA ASP A 229 -16.28 13.43 8.16
C ASP A 229 -16.66 14.08 6.82
N THR A 230 -17.44 13.35 6.05
CA THR A 230 -17.90 13.68 4.69
C THR A 230 -18.72 14.98 4.61
N THR A 231 -19.20 15.48 5.75
CA THR A 231 -20.04 16.67 5.82
C THR A 231 -19.25 17.95 6.05
N ALA A 232 -17.97 17.83 6.42
CA ALA A 232 -17.07 18.95 6.60
C ALA A 232 -16.89 19.70 5.26
N ARG A 233 -17.06 21.01 5.30
CA ARG A 233 -16.86 21.90 4.14
C ARG A 233 -15.65 22.80 4.29
N ASP A 234 -15.12 22.86 5.50
CA ASP A 234 -14.02 23.69 5.89
C ASP A 234 -13.22 23.01 7.00
N TYR A 235 -12.00 23.48 7.18
CA TYR A 235 -11.13 23.04 8.26
C TYR A 235 -10.25 24.18 8.73
N GLN A 236 -9.86 24.11 10.01
CA GLN A 236 -8.88 25.01 10.59
C GLN A 236 -7.48 24.54 10.19
N ARG A 237 -6.69 25.49 9.69
CA ARG A 237 -5.31 25.24 9.27
C ARG A 237 -4.34 26.21 9.93
N PRO A 238 -3.06 25.83 10.05
CA PRO A 238 -2.02 26.69 10.57
C PRO A 238 -1.91 28.05 9.88
N SER A 239 -1.55 29.07 10.68
CA SER A 239 -1.11 30.40 10.20
C SER A 239 0.17 30.36 9.39
N SER A 240 1.04 29.40 9.67
CA SER A 240 2.32 29.19 8.99
C SER A 240 2.75 27.74 9.12
N THR A 241 3.60 27.27 8.22
CA THR A 241 4.25 25.95 8.32
C THR A 241 5.70 26.11 8.79
N ASN A 242 6.26 25.05 9.34
CA ASN A 242 7.64 24.98 9.83
C ASN A 242 8.46 23.90 9.09
N LYS A 243 8.46 23.97 7.75
CA LYS A 243 9.17 23.06 6.81
C LYS A 243 8.59 21.64 6.69
N GLU A 244 7.51 21.32 7.38
CA GLU A 244 6.73 20.12 7.11
C GLU A 244 5.94 20.23 5.80
N THR A 245 5.64 19.09 5.20
CA THR A 245 4.76 18.99 4.01
C THR A 245 3.39 18.54 4.48
N TRP A 246 2.38 19.38 4.28
CA TRP A 246 1.00 19.03 4.60
C TRP A 246 0.37 18.22 3.47
N ALA A 247 -0.44 17.24 3.83
CA ALA A 247 -1.09 16.33 2.90
C ALA A 247 -2.42 15.84 3.46
N TYR A 248 -3.30 15.39 2.57
CA TYR A 248 -4.56 14.79 2.94
C TYR A 248 -4.75 13.41 2.30
N MET A 249 -5.57 12.60 2.96
CA MET A 249 -6.04 11.32 2.45
C MET A 249 -7.57 11.31 2.52
N ALA A 250 -8.24 11.25 1.37
CA ALA A 250 -9.68 11.02 1.31
C ALA A 250 -9.91 9.53 1.06
N PHE A 251 -10.51 8.86 2.03
CA PHE A 251 -10.72 7.42 2.01
C PHE A 251 -12.20 7.09 1.84
N SER A 252 -12.49 6.07 1.05
CA SER A 252 -13.81 5.46 1.02
C SER A 252 -13.78 3.93 1.01
N GLU A 253 -14.56 3.37 1.94
CA GLU A 253 -15.00 1.99 2.05
C GLU A 253 -16.33 1.80 1.31
N ASN A 254 -16.28 1.29 0.07
CA ASN A 254 -17.44 0.84 -0.72
C ASN A 254 -18.28 1.91 -1.45
N GLN A 255 -17.72 3.08 -1.76
CA GLN A 255 -18.39 4.01 -2.68
C GLN A 255 -18.42 3.48 -4.13
N ALA A 256 -19.37 3.97 -4.91
CA ALA A 256 -19.63 3.63 -6.33
C ALA A 256 -19.40 2.15 -6.70
N ASN A 257 -20.47 1.35 -6.65
CA ASN A 257 -20.44 -0.05 -7.08
C ASN A 257 -19.55 -0.98 -6.25
N GLY A 258 -19.22 -0.63 -5.01
CA GLY A 258 -18.43 -1.46 -4.09
C GLY A 258 -16.94 -1.44 -4.41
N TRP A 259 -16.43 -0.31 -4.89
CA TRP A 259 -15.01 -0.02 -4.97
C TRP A 259 -14.56 0.67 -3.69
N GLU A 260 -13.35 0.34 -3.26
CA GLU A 260 -12.62 1.11 -2.26
C GLU A 260 -11.75 2.13 -2.97
N SER A 261 -11.56 3.29 -2.35
CA SER A 261 -10.68 4.33 -2.92
C SER A 261 -9.92 5.08 -1.84
N LEU A 262 -8.69 5.46 -2.18
CA LEU A 262 -7.81 6.27 -1.35
C LEU A 262 -7.14 7.30 -2.25
N LEU A 263 -7.63 8.54 -2.17
CA LEU A 263 -7.01 9.70 -2.79
C LEU A 263 -5.99 10.29 -1.82
N ASN A 264 -4.74 10.43 -2.26
CA ASN A 264 -3.68 11.11 -1.52
C ASN A 264 -3.22 12.31 -2.33
N GLU A 265 -3.12 13.48 -1.71
CA GLU A 265 -2.42 14.63 -2.31
C GLU A 265 -1.73 15.49 -1.25
N THR A 266 -0.70 16.20 -1.71
CA THR A 266 -0.10 17.29 -0.94
C THR A 266 -0.97 18.54 -0.96
N ILE A 267 -1.03 19.25 0.16
CA ILE A 267 -1.80 20.49 0.28
C ILE A 267 -0.96 21.64 -0.29
N SER A 268 -1.48 22.30 -1.31
CA SER A 268 -0.82 23.45 -1.96
C SER A 268 -0.73 24.67 -1.03
N GLU A 269 0.05 25.69 -1.41
CA GLU A 269 0.15 26.96 -0.65
C GLU A 269 -1.20 27.68 -0.48
N GLY A 270 -2.18 27.41 -1.35
CA GLY A 270 -3.55 27.93 -1.25
C GLY A 270 -4.38 27.27 -0.15
N TRP A 271 -3.94 26.10 0.35
CA TRP A 271 -4.57 25.29 1.39
C TRP A 271 -5.97 24.73 1.12
N ASP A 272 -6.62 25.09 0.03
CA ASP A 272 -7.89 24.44 -0.31
C ASP A 272 -7.65 22.98 -0.72
N ILE A 273 -8.56 22.11 -0.30
CA ILE A 273 -8.53 20.67 -0.57
C ILE A 273 -9.60 20.33 -1.60
N ASP A 274 -9.18 19.68 -2.69
CA ASP A 274 -10.10 19.03 -3.64
C ASP A 274 -10.14 17.53 -3.34
N ALA A 275 -11.15 17.09 -2.60
CA ALA A 275 -11.30 15.68 -2.25
C ALA A 275 -11.97 14.86 -3.39
N ASP A 276 -11.86 15.33 -4.63
CA ASP A 276 -12.44 14.72 -5.82
C ASP A 276 -11.39 13.94 -6.66
N PRO A 277 -11.53 12.61 -6.77
CA PRO A 277 -10.60 11.78 -7.52
C PRO A 277 -10.79 11.85 -9.04
N SER A 278 -11.78 12.58 -9.56
CA SER A 278 -12.13 12.61 -10.99
C SER A 278 -11.01 13.10 -11.91
N SER A 279 -10.03 13.83 -11.37
CA SER A 279 -8.82 14.21 -12.12
C SER A 279 -7.85 13.05 -12.38
N TYR A 280 -7.99 11.94 -11.63
CA TYR A 280 -7.26 10.68 -11.83
C TYR A 280 -8.13 9.66 -12.57
N LEU A 281 -9.33 9.42 -12.04
CA LEU A 281 -10.26 8.43 -12.56
C LEU A 281 -11.70 8.78 -12.17
N ASN A 282 -12.64 8.57 -13.09
CA ASN A 282 -14.04 8.72 -12.77
C ASN A 282 -14.56 7.50 -11.99
N ILE A 283 -14.46 7.56 -10.65
CA ILE A 283 -14.85 6.47 -9.76
C ILE A 283 -16.32 6.07 -9.92
N ASP A 284 -17.21 7.03 -10.18
CA ASP A 284 -18.65 6.76 -10.37
C ASP A 284 -18.95 5.91 -11.62
N SER A 285 -18.02 5.88 -12.58
CA SER A 285 -18.13 5.06 -13.79
C SER A 285 -17.54 3.66 -13.64
N LEU A 286 -16.90 3.35 -12.50
CA LEU A 286 -16.26 2.05 -12.31
C LEU A 286 -17.29 0.91 -12.28
N PRO A 287 -16.94 -0.25 -12.86
CA PRO A 287 -17.90 -1.30 -13.15
C PRO A 287 -18.30 -2.02 -11.86
N ASN A 288 -19.59 -2.35 -11.74
CA ASN A 288 -20.11 -3.22 -10.68
C ASN A 288 -19.94 -4.72 -11.01
N ALA A 289 -19.74 -5.08 -12.27
CA ALA A 289 -19.61 -6.48 -12.66
C ALA A 289 -18.23 -7.08 -12.31
N LYS A 290 -18.19 -8.41 -12.23
CA LYS A 290 -16.94 -9.18 -12.30
C LYS A 290 -16.21 -8.88 -13.61
N PRO A 291 -14.87 -8.90 -13.62
CA PRO A 291 -14.09 -8.80 -14.85
C PRO A 291 -14.52 -9.83 -15.88
N ARG A 292 -14.46 -9.47 -17.16
CA ARG A 292 -14.71 -10.42 -18.24
C ARG A 292 -13.41 -11.13 -18.58
N VAL A 293 -13.48 -12.44 -18.71
CA VAL A 293 -12.36 -13.26 -19.18
C VAL A 293 -12.70 -13.71 -20.59
N SER A 294 -11.86 -13.36 -21.56
CA SER A 294 -12.07 -13.74 -22.95
C SER A 294 -10.75 -14.03 -23.67
N ALA A 295 -10.85 -14.76 -24.77
CA ALA A 295 -9.75 -14.83 -25.73
C ALA A 295 -9.85 -13.61 -26.65
N GLN A 296 -8.75 -12.87 -26.81
CA GLN A 296 -8.70 -11.68 -27.66
C GLN A 296 -7.49 -11.75 -28.58
N GLY A 297 -7.75 -11.74 -29.88
CA GLY A 297 -6.71 -11.89 -30.90
C GLY A 297 -5.98 -13.23 -30.75
N SER A 298 -4.68 -13.17 -30.52
CA SER A 298 -3.78 -14.32 -30.37
C SER A 298 -3.49 -14.72 -28.92
N ALA A 299 -3.99 -13.95 -27.94
CA ALA A 299 -3.91 -14.27 -26.52
C ALA A 299 -5.03 -15.24 -26.10
N GLU A 300 -4.67 -16.31 -25.38
CA GLU A 300 -5.66 -17.31 -24.93
C GLU A 300 -6.59 -16.77 -23.85
N SER A 301 -6.11 -15.86 -23.00
CA SER A 301 -6.85 -15.34 -21.86
C SER A 301 -6.45 -13.90 -21.57
N MET A 302 -7.46 -13.03 -21.57
CA MET A 302 -7.36 -11.62 -21.25
C MET A 302 -8.46 -11.28 -20.25
N ILE A 303 -8.10 -10.53 -19.21
CA ILE A 303 -9.01 -10.00 -18.20
C ILE A 303 -9.30 -8.55 -18.58
N ASP A 304 -10.56 -8.26 -18.88
CA ASP A 304 -11.07 -6.90 -19.08
C ASP A 304 -11.43 -6.30 -17.72
N LEU A 305 -10.68 -5.27 -17.34
CA LEU A 305 -10.81 -4.55 -16.09
C LEU A 305 -11.97 -3.56 -16.13
N ASP A 306 -12.25 -2.99 -17.30
CA ASP A 306 -13.26 -1.96 -17.57
C ASP A 306 -13.14 -0.77 -16.59
N MET A 307 -11.91 -0.33 -16.29
CA MET A 307 -11.63 0.71 -15.29
C MET A 307 -11.48 2.11 -15.89
N GLY A 308 -11.39 2.25 -17.22
CA GLY A 308 -11.12 3.50 -17.91
C GLY A 308 -9.63 3.83 -18.04
N LEU A 309 -8.75 2.84 -17.88
CA LEU A 309 -7.30 2.99 -18.01
C LEU A 309 -6.89 3.08 -19.48
N THR A 310 -5.99 4.00 -19.78
CA THR A 310 -5.56 4.32 -21.15
C THR A 310 -4.06 4.42 -21.25
N SER A 311 -3.50 4.51 -22.46
CA SER A 311 -2.06 4.66 -22.64
C SER A 311 -1.46 5.95 -22.05
N SER A 312 -2.29 6.92 -21.68
CA SER A 312 -1.89 8.15 -20.96
C SER A 312 -2.01 8.02 -19.44
N THR A 313 -2.60 6.94 -18.95
CA THR A 313 -2.74 6.68 -17.53
C THR A 313 -1.41 6.18 -17.00
N GLU A 314 -0.84 6.92 -16.05
CA GLU A 314 0.39 6.55 -15.37
C GLU A 314 0.07 5.85 -14.05
N GLY A 315 0.86 4.83 -13.72
CA GLY A 315 0.72 4.05 -12.50
C GLY A 315 0.76 2.55 -12.72
N PHE A 316 0.20 1.80 -11.77
CA PHE A 316 0.34 0.34 -11.68
C PHE A 316 -0.97 -0.37 -11.41
N THR A 317 -1.14 -1.55 -12.00
CA THR A 317 -2.31 -2.39 -11.81
C THR A 317 -1.90 -3.78 -11.34
N ARG A 318 -2.65 -4.30 -10.38
CA ARG A 318 -2.59 -5.69 -9.89
C ARG A 318 -3.93 -6.36 -10.14
N VAL A 319 -3.88 -7.54 -10.73
CA VAL A 319 -5.03 -8.43 -10.82
C VAL A 319 -4.67 -9.76 -10.17
N ALA A 320 -5.42 -10.14 -9.15
CA ALA A 320 -5.28 -11.44 -8.49
C ALA A 320 -6.54 -12.28 -8.72
N TYR A 321 -6.34 -13.57 -9.03
CA TYR A 321 -7.44 -14.53 -9.09
C TYR A 321 -7.09 -15.85 -8.43
N PHE A 322 -8.13 -16.53 -7.94
CA PHE A 322 -8.04 -17.85 -7.33
C PHE A 322 -8.85 -18.84 -8.16
N ALA A 323 -8.20 -19.92 -8.58
CA ALA A 323 -8.82 -21.02 -9.31
C ALA A 323 -8.58 -22.34 -8.57
N ALA A 324 -9.63 -23.14 -8.45
CA ALA A 324 -9.56 -24.44 -7.78
C ALA A 324 -10.31 -25.49 -8.60
N SER A 325 -9.74 -26.68 -8.65
CA SER A 325 -10.34 -27.84 -9.29
C SER A 325 -9.96 -29.10 -8.54
N SER A 326 -10.98 -29.75 -7.94
CA SER A 326 -10.76 -30.83 -6.97
C SER A 326 -9.87 -30.35 -5.80
N ASP A 327 -8.84 -31.11 -5.43
CA ASP A 327 -7.88 -30.76 -4.37
C ASP A 327 -6.78 -29.78 -4.84
N TYR A 328 -6.79 -29.32 -6.10
CA TYR A 328 -5.74 -28.48 -6.67
C TYR A 328 -6.15 -27.02 -6.71
N LYS A 329 -5.20 -26.12 -6.43
CA LYS A 329 -5.44 -24.67 -6.34
C LYS A 329 -4.33 -23.87 -7.02
N ILE A 330 -4.72 -22.75 -7.61
CA ILE A 330 -3.81 -21.72 -8.12
C ILE A 330 -4.27 -20.37 -7.61
N THR A 331 -3.34 -19.63 -7.03
CA THR A 331 -3.48 -18.18 -6.82
C THR A 331 -2.49 -17.47 -7.72
N HIS A 332 -2.97 -16.66 -8.66
CA HIS A 332 -2.14 -15.95 -9.61
C HIS A 332 -2.33 -14.44 -9.46
N ARG A 333 -1.22 -13.74 -9.24
CA ARG A 333 -1.16 -12.27 -9.19
C ARG A 333 -0.40 -11.77 -10.41
N ILE A 334 -0.97 -10.80 -11.10
CA ILE A 334 -0.40 -10.21 -12.30
C ILE A 334 -0.21 -8.72 -12.03
N PHE A 335 1.03 -8.26 -12.14
CA PHE A 335 1.45 -6.87 -11.94
C PHE A 335 1.83 -6.26 -13.30
N THR A 336 1.19 -5.13 -13.62
CA THR A 336 1.31 -4.47 -14.92
C THR A 336 1.35 -2.95 -14.74
N LYS A 337 1.77 -2.22 -15.77
CA LYS A 337 1.56 -0.77 -15.84
C LYS A 337 0.06 -0.49 -16.06
N SER A 338 -0.46 0.61 -15.53
CA SER A 338 -1.87 1.03 -15.71
C SER A 338 -2.16 1.68 -17.07
N ASP A 339 -1.63 1.15 -18.17
CA ASP A 339 -1.73 1.77 -19.50
C ASP A 339 -2.85 1.17 -20.38
N SER A 340 -3.61 0.20 -19.86
CA SER A 340 -4.71 -0.47 -20.54
C SER A 340 -5.72 -1.04 -19.56
N ASP A 341 -6.99 -1.08 -19.97
CA ASP A 341 -8.06 -1.83 -19.28
C ASP A 341 -7.98 -3.35 -19.51
N ALA A 342 -6.98 -3.84 -20.24
CA ALA A 342 -6.83 -5.25 -20.53
C ALA A 342 -5.54 -5.83 -19.95
N VAL A 343 -5.67 -6.89 -19.17
CA VAL A 343 -4.52 -7.65 -18.63
C VAL A 343 -4.47 -9.02 -19.31
N VAL A 344 -3.42 -9.25 -20.08
CA VAL A 344 -3.12 -10.58 -20.63
C VAL A 344 -2.71 -11.50 -19.46
N VAL A 345 -3.24 -12.73 -19.46
CA VAL A 345 -2.90 -13.74 -18.46
C VAL A 345 -1.93 -14.74 -19.09
N PRO A 346 -0.65 -14.75 -18.69
CA PRO A 346 0.30 -15.71 -19.24
C PRO A 346 -0.09 -17.16 -18.95
N GLU A 347 0.24 -18.04 -19.89
CA GLU A 347 0.08 -19.47 -19.74
C GLU A 347 0.91 -19.98 -18.56
N LEU A 348 0.26 -20.71 -17.65
CA LEU A 348 0.92 -21.29 -16.49
C LEU A 348 1.51 -22.66 -16.78
N HIS A 349 2.52 -23.04 -16.02
CA HIS A 349 3.17 -24.34 -16.15
C HIS A 349 2.55 -25.37 -15.19
N TYR A 350 1.85 -26.38 -15.72
CA TYR A 350 1.03 -27.32 -14.94
C TYR A 350 1.65 -28.71 -14.67
N TYR A 351 2.96 -28.93 -14.88
CA TYR A 351 3.51 -30.30 -15.06
C TYR A 351 3.29 -31.32 -13.92
N ASN A 352 2.95 -30.88 -12.71
CA ASN A 352 2.64 -31.76 -11.58
C ASN A 352 1.13 -31.98 -11.37
N PHE A 353 0.28 -31.30 -12.13
CA PHE A 353 -1.16 -31.40 -11.98
C PHE A 353 -1.75 -32.41 -12.97
N PRO A 354 -2.69 -33.26 -12.54
CA PRO A 354 -3.40 -34.17 -13.45
C PRO A 354 -4.07 -33.40 -14.59
N THR A 355 -3.96 -33.90 -15.82
CA THR A 355 -4.59 -33.26 -17.00
C THR A 355 -6.09 -33.01 -16.82
N SER A 356 -6.77 -33.86 -16.04
CA SER A 356 -8.19 -33.72 -15.73
C SER A 356 -8.56 -32.46 -14.93
N VAL A 357 -7.61 -31.85 -14.22
CA VAL A 357 -7.87 -30.64 -13.41
C VAL A 357 -7.41 -29.34 -14.07
N ILE A 358 -6.50 -29.40 -15.06
CA ILE A 358 -5.86 -28.21 -15.64
C ILE A 358 -6.87 -27.17 -16.14
N ASN A 359 -7.92 -27.59 -16.85
CA ASN A 359 -8.92 -26.65 -17.37
C ASN A 359 -9.67 -25.89 -16.26
N GLY A 360 -9.88 -26.52 -15.10
CA GLY A 360 -10.51 -25.85 -13.95
C GLY A 360 -9.55 -24.96 -13.15
N LEU A 361 -8.26 -24.99 -13.46
CA LEU A 361 -7.22 -24.16 -12.86
C LEU A 361 -6.81 -22.97 -13.75
N LYS A 362 -7.30 -22.93 -15.00
CA LYS A 362 -7.18 -21.75 -15.86
C LYS A 362 -8.11 -20.63 -15.36
N VAL A 363 -7.74 -19.39 -15.65
CA VAL A 363 -8.59 -18.23 -15.37
C VAL A 363 -9.91 -18.32 -16.13
N SER A 364 -11.00 -17.89 -15.50
CA SER A 364 -12.35 -17.95 -16.03
C SER A 364 -13.23 -16.88 -15.40
N ALA A 365 -14.35 -16.55 -16.05
CA ALA A 365 -15.31 -15.58 -15.52
C ALA A 365 -15.99 -16.02 -14.20
N SER A 366 -15.90 -17.30 -13.83
CA SER A 366 -16.41 -17.81 -12.54
C SER A 366 -15.45 -17.61 -11.37
N ASN A 367 -14.19 -17.25 -11.62
CA ASN A 367 -13.23 -17.02 -10.53
C ASN A 367 -13.60 -15.78 -9.70
N ASN A 368 -13.05 -15.74 -8.48
CA ASN A 368 -13.01 -14.51 -7.71
C ASN A 368 -11.80 -13.70 -8.14
N PHE A 369 -11.95 -12.39 -8.12
CA PHE A 369 -10.92 -11.45 -8.54
C PHE A 369 -10.74 -10.38 -7.48
N ASN A 370 -9.48 -10.02 -7.21
CA ASN A 370 -9.17 -8.73 -6.63
C ASN A 370 -8.47 -7.89 -7.71
N ARG A 371 -9.00 -6.71 -7.96
CA ARG A 371 -8.39 -5.70 -8.83
C ARG A 371 -7.90 -4.56 -7.96
N THR A 372 -6.70 -4.08 -8.24
CA THR A 372 -6.19 -2.85 -7.64
C THR A 372 -5.48 -2.05 -8.71
N ALA A 373 -5.77 -0.76 -8.80
CA ALA A 373 -5.00 0.17 -9.60
C ALA A 373 -4.54 1.34 -8.74
N VAL A 374 -3.34 1.81 -9.02
CA VAL A 374 -2.84 3.11 -8.58
C VAL A 374 -2.70 3.97 -9.81
N VAL A 375 -3.31 5.14 -9.79
CA VAL A 375 -3.18 6.18 -10.81
C VAL A 375 -2.35 7.30 -10.24
N LEU A 376 -1.30 7.70 -10.95
CA LEU A 376 -0.29 8.65 -10.51
C LEU A 376 -0.38 9.96 -11.30
N ARG A 377 -0.13 11.08 -10.62
CA ARG A 377 0.29 12.31 -11.31
C ARG A 377 1.76 12.25 -11.67
N GLU A 378 2.17 13.10 -12.61
CA GLU A 378 3.55 13.17 -13.12
C GLU A 378 4.60 13.45 -12.03
N ASP A 379 4.20 14.08 -10.94
CA ASP A 379 5.05 14.44 -9.80
C ASP A 379 5.03 13.41 -8.66
N SER A 380 4.39 12.26 -8.86
CA SER A 380 4.29 11.22 -7.85
C SER A 380 5.56 10.37 -7.77
N ASP A 381 6.04 10.14 -6.54
CA ASP A 381 7.23 9.32 -6.25
C ASP A 381 6.92 7.82 -6.00
N LEU A 382 5.67 7.40 -6.23
CA LEU A 382 5.27 6.00 -6.07
C LEU A 382 5.92 5.11 -7.14
N ASP A 383 6.61 4.05 -6.69
CA ASP A 383 7.24 3.08 -7.57
C ASP A 383 6.68 1.65 -7.43
N SER A 384 7.12 0.75 -8.32
CA SER A 384 6.63 -0.63 -8.37
C SER A 384 6.89 -1.41 -7.08
N LYS A 385 8.03 -1.18 -6.41
CA LYS A 385 8.35 -1.84 -5.14
C LYS A 385 7.38 -1.40 -4.05
N MET A 386 7.11 -0.10 -4.01
CA MET A 386 6.15 0.45 -3.07
C MET A 386 4.72 -0.04 -3.36
N PHE A 387 4.27 -0.02 -4.61
CA PHE A 387 2.96 -0.54 -4.99
C PHE A 387 2.79 -2.00 -4.55
N MET A 388 3.80 -2.85 -4.78
CA MET A 388 3.77 -4.24 -4.33
C MET A 388 3.72 -4.39 -2.81
N SER A 389 4.24 -3.43 -2.06
CA SER A 389 4.19 -3.46 -0.59
C SER A 389 2.77 -3.30 -0.03
N PHE A 390 1.82 -2.75 -0.79
CA PHE A 390 0.42 -2.65 -0.36
C PHE A 390 -0.23 -4.01 -0.14
N PHE A 391 0.25 -5.01 -0.86
CA PHE A 391 -0.23 -6.38 -0.79
C PHE A 391 0.67 -7.25 0.09
N SER A 392 1.73 -6.69 0.68
CA SER A 392 2.54 -7.45 1.63
C SER A 392 1.69 -7.85 2.84
N ASN A 393 1.97 -9.02 3.41
CA ASN A 393 1.39 -9.48 4.68
C ASN A 393 -0.04 -10.08 4.63
N GLY A 394 -0.47 -10.69 3.52
CA GLY A 394 -1.81 -11.33 3.45
C GLY A 394 -2.07 -12.41 4.51
N ALA A 395 -3.31 -12.64 4.94
CA ALA A 395 -3.60 -13.69 5.93
C ALA A 395 -3.57 -15.10 5.29
N ALA A 396 -3.32 -16.14 6.10
CA ALA A 396 -3.50 -17.53 5.67
C ALA A 396 -5.00 -17.87 5.64
N SER A 397 -5.72 -17.28 4.71
CA SER A 397 -7.16 -17.43 4.52
C SER A 397 -7.48 -17.61 3.04
N GLU A 398 -8.21 -18.66 2.70
CA GLU A 398 -8.62 -18.91 1.32
C GLU A 398 -9.99 -18.31 1.03
N PRO A 399 -10.17 -17.58 -0.10
CA PRO A 399 -9.18 -17.26 -1.13
C PRO A 399 -8.28 -16.06 -0.78
N GLU A 400 -6.98 -16.16 -1.06
CA GLU A 400 -5.96 -15.14 -0.74
C GLU A 400 -5.82 -14.08 -1.86
N LEU A 401 -6.80 -13.18 -2.02
CA LEU A 401 -6.79 -12.21 -3.14
C LEU A 401 -6.47 -10.78 -2.74
N ASP A 402 -6.79 -10.36 -1.52
CA ASP A 402 -6.64 -8.96 -1.09
C ASP A 402 -5.18 -8.62 -0.75
N ALA A 403 -4.45 -9.59 -0.23
CA ALA A 403 -3.04 -9.46 0.07
C ALA A 403 -2.30 -10.78 -0.21
N ASP A 404 -1.00 -10.66 -0.36
CA ASP A 404 -0.11 -11.71 -0.80
C ASP A 404 0.53 -12.38 0.42
N LEU A 405 0.17 -13.63 0.65
CA LEU A 405 0.77 -14.47 1.70
C LEU A 405 2.29 -14.52 1.56
N ASP A 406 2.73 -14.55 0.29
CA ASP A 406 4.10 -14.67 -0.22
C ASP A 406 4.57 -13.40 -0.95
N GLY A 407 4.10 -12.24 -0.51
CA GLY A 407 4.46 -10.94 -1.08
C GLY A 407 5.93 -10.56 -0.86
N ILE A 408 6.28 -9.36 -1.34
CA ILE A 408 7.59 -8.77 -1.06
C ILE A 408 7.73 -8.54 0.44
N ILE A 409 8.86 -8.95 0.99
CA ILE A 409 9.23 -8.70 2.38
C ILE A 409 9.79 -7.28 2.48
N THR A 410 9.15 -6.45 3.31
CA THR A 410 9.62 -5.11 3.69
C THR A 410 10.06 -5.09 5.15
N THR A 411 11.11 -4.34 5.44
CA THR A 411 11.53 -4.03 6.82
C THR A 411 10.57 -3.03 7.47
N GLU A 412 10.56 -2.90 8.79
CA GLU A 412 9.78 -1.84 9.48
C GLU A 412 10.17 -0.44 8.98
N LYS A 413 11.46 -0.22 8.72
CA LYS A 413 11.97 1.04 8.17
C LYS A 413 11.44 1.33 6.77
N GLU A 414 11.49 0.34 5.87
CA GLU A 414 10.92 0.48 4.52
C GLU A 414 9.39 0.65 4.57
N GLY A 415 8.71 0.02 5.53
CA GLY A 415 7.28 0.23 5.77
C GLY A 415 6.95 1.69 6.07
N LEU A 416 7.69 2.31 7.00
CA LEU A 416 7.56 3.74 7.32
C LEU A 416 7.92 4.64 6.12
N GLU A 417 9.00 4.34 5.40
CA GLU A 417 9.39 5.09 4.20
C GLU A 417 8.31 5.03 3.12
N ASN A 418 7.69 3.86 2.92
CA ASN A 418 6.57 3.70 1.98
C ASN A 418 5.34 4.48 2.45
N GLU A 419 5.02 4.48 3.74
CA GLU A 419 3.88 5.25 4.25
C GLU A 419 4.06 6.77 4.03
N VAL A 420 5.27 7.29 4.27
CA VAL A 420 5.62 8.68 3.98
C VAL A 420 5.48 9.00 2.50
N ALA A 421 6.00 8.14 1.62
CA ALA A 421 5.89 8.31 0.18
C ALA A 421 4.43 8.26 -0.29
N LEU A 422 3.59 7.41 0.32
CA LEU A 422 2.16 7.33 -0.03
C LEU A 422 1.46 8.62 0.35
N ARG A 423 1.73 9.10 1.56
CA ARG A 423 1.10 10.28 2.11
C ARG A 423 1.40 11.53 1.30
N THR A 424 2.59 11.60 0.72
CA THR A 424 3.05 12.74 -0.09
C THR A 424 2.93 12.49 -1.59
N SER A 425 2.44 11.33 -1.99
CA SER A 425 2.16 11.04 -3.40
C SER A 425 0.86 11.71 -3.81
N ASN A 426 0.87 12.41 -4.94
CA ASN A 426 -0.34 12.80 -5.64
C ASN A 426 -0.84 11.58 -6.41
N SER A 427 -1.74 10.80 -5.80
CA SER A 427 -2.16 9.50 -6.30
C SER A 427 -3.59 9.13 -5.92
N LEU A 428 -4.19 8.27 -6.74
CA LEU A 428 -5.44 7.59 -6.45
C LEU A 428 -5.21 6.08 -6.42
N VAL A 429 -5.50 5.43 -5.31
CA VAL A 429 -5.61 3.98 -5.22
C VAL A 429 -7.07 3.58 -5.31
N VAL A 430 -7.40 2.60 -6.14
CA VAL A 430 -8.74 1.99 -6.20
C VAL A 430 -8.61 0.46 -6.13
N SER A 431 -9.42 -0.17 -5.29
CA SER A 431 -9.43 -1.63 -5.11
C SER A 431 -10.84 -2.19 -5.11
N ARG A 432 -10.97 -3.44 -5.59
CA ARG A 432 -12.23 -4.18 -5.51
C ARG A 432 -12.03 -5.67 -5.51
N PHE A 433 -12.64 -6.33 -4.53
CA PHE A 433 -12.80 -7.77 -4.48
C PHE A 433 -14.18 -8.20 -5.01
N ASN A 434 -14.23 -9.26 -5.83
CA ASN A 434 -15.45 -9.81 -6.41
C ASN A 434 -15.54 -11.32 -6.37
#